data_AF-A0A355HBY7-F1
#
_entry.id   AF-A0A355HBY7-F1
#
_cell.length_a   1.000
_cell.length_b   1.000
_cell.length_c   1.000
_cell.angle_alpha   90.00
_cell.angle_beta   90.00
_cell.angle_gamma   90.00
#
_symmetry.space_group_name_H-M   'P 1'
#
loop_
_entity.id
_entity.type
_entity.pdbx_description
1 polymer ?
#
loop_
_entity_poly.entity_id
_entity_poly.type
_entity_poly.pdbx_seq_one_letter_code
_entity_poly.pdbx_strand_id
1 'polypeptide(L)'
;MQRILFPFLILSAFIFCQYTVFSLQQVSAQNYNQEDEKAIKAEKERQKFLAEMKTLLDAASKSGFTEKEIREITVTRKGKVVHVWDFLEQEKLRQKKNALAKKRLKPLERYLTVMDIAEELESGETSDLDALKNKSTFIGAEEK
;
A
#
# COMPACT_ATOMS: atom_id res chain seq x y z
N MET A 1 -43.69 -32.37 31.99
CA MET A 1 -43.72 -31.48 30.82
C MET A 1 -42.62 -30.40 30.81
N GLN A 2 -42.20 -29.82 31.95
CA GLN A 2 -41.18 -28.73 31.96
C GLN A 2 -39.74 -29.17 31.63
N ARG A 3 -39.36 -30.43 31.88
CA ARG A 3 -37.98 -30.93 31.65
C ARG A 3 -37.56 -31.01 30.16
N ILE A 4 -38.51 -31.08 29.23
CA ILE A 4 -38.24 -31.18 27.78
C ILE A 4 -38.20 -29.79 27.12
N LEU A 5 -38.82 -28.77 27.74
CA LEU A 5 -38.83 -27.40 27.22
C LEU A 5 -37.47 -26.72 27.35
N PHE A 6 -36.71 -27.03 28.41
CA PHE A 6 -35.40 -26.43 28.67
C PHE A 6 -34.36 -26.73 27.58
N PRO A 7 -34.15 -27.98 27.12
CA PRO A 7 -33.22 -28.24 26.02
C PRO A 7 -33.68 -27.64 24.69
N PHE A 8 -34.99 -27.55 24.44
CA PHE A 8 -35.53 -26.86 23.25
C PHE A 8 -35.22 -25.36 23.25
N LEU A 9 -35.27 -24.72 24.42
CA LEU A 9 -34.94 -23.30 24.57
C LEU A 9 -33.45 -23.05 24.28
N ILE A 10 -32.57 -23.90 24.83
CA ILE A 10 -31.13 -23.84 24.56
C ILE A 10 -30.83 -24.07 23.06
N LEU A 11 -31.47 -25.05 22.44
CA LEU A 11 -31.30 -25.34 21.02
C LEU A 11 -31.77 -24.16 20.15
N SER A 12 -32.92 -23.56 20.47
CA SER A 12 -33.44 -22.40 19.73
C SER A 12 -32.53 -21.17 19.86
N ALA A 13 -31.97 -20.92 21.04
CA ALA A 13 -31.00 -19.85 21.27
C ALA A 13 -29.70 -20.10 20.49
N PHE A 14 -29.25 -21.35 20.43
CA PHE A 14 -28.05 -21.73 19.65
C PHE A 14 -28.25 -21.52 18.15
N ILE A 15 -29.40 -21.94 17.60
CA ILE A 15 -29.74 -21.74 16.18
C ILE A 15 -29.87 -20.24 15.86
N PHE A 16 -30.50 -19.46 16.74
CA PHE A 16 -30.64 -18.01 16.55
C PHE A 16 -29.27 -17.31 16.54
N CYS A 17 -28.37 -17.70 17.45
CA CYS A 17 -27.01 -17.16 17.49
C CYS A 17 -26.23 -17.47 16.19
N GLN A 18 -26.30 -18.71 15.69
CA GLN A 18 -25.66 -19.11 14.43
C GLN A 18 -26.19 -18.31 13.22
N TYR A 19 -27.51 -18.06 13.14
CA TYR A 19 -28.10 -17.29 12.05
C TYR A 19 -27.62 -15.83 12.02
N THR A 20 -27.48 -15.21 13.19
CA THR A 20 -26.94 -13.84 13.31
C THR A 20 -25.46 -13.75 12.91
N VAL A 21 -24.65 -14.76 13.26
CA VAL A 21 -23.23 -14.81 12.87
C VAL A 21 -23.10 -15.02 11.35
N PHE A 22 -23.88 -15.93 10.77
CA PHE A 22 -23.82 -16.24 9.34
C PHE A 22 -24.27 -15.06 8.47
N SER A 23 -25.33 -14.35 8.89
CA SER A 23 -25.80 -13.14 8.19
C SER A 23 -24.80 -11.98 8.26
N LEU A 24 -24.15 -11.77 9.41
CA LEU A 24 -23.08 -10.78 9.55
C LEU A 24 -21.89 -11.09 8.64
N GLN A 25 -21.50 -12.36 8.57
CA GLN A 25 -20.42 -12.82 7.69
C GLN A 25 -20.78 -12.63 6.21
N GLN A 26 -22.00 -12.93 5.79
CA GLN A 26 -22.45 -12.75 4.41
C GLN A 26 -22.47 -11.26 3.99
N VAL A 27 -22.92 -10.37 4.89
CA VAL A 27 -22.87 -8.91 4.65
C VAL A 27 -21.43 -8.42 4.54
N SER A 28 -20.52 -8.92 5.38
CA SER A 28 -19.09 -8.57 5.29
C SER A 28 -18.44 -9.05 3.97
N ALA A 29 -18.73 -10.28 3.54
CA ALA A 29 -18.23 -10.84 2.28
C ALA A 29 -18.78 -10.10 1.04
N GLN A 30 -20.04 -9.68 1.09
CA GLN A 30 -20.66 -8.90 0.01
C GLN A 30 -20.07 -7.48 -0.08
N ASN A 31 -19.81 -6.83 1.06
CA ASN A 31 -19.12 -5.54 1.09
C ASN A 31 -17.68 -5.66 0.56
N TYR A 32 -16.95 -6.72 0.94
CA TYR A 32 -15.59 -6.98 0.46
C TYR A 32 -15.52 -7.10 -1.08
N ASN A 33 -16.42 -7.89 -1.66
CA ASN A 33 -16.52 -8.06 -3.11
C ASN A 33 -16.86 -6.74 -3.83
N GLN A 34 -17.73 -5.91 -3.25
CA GLN A 34 -18.07 -4.61 -3.84
C GLN A 34 -16.93 -3.58 -3.74
N GLU A 35 -16.15 -3.59 -2.66
CA GLU A 35 -14.97 -2.73 -2.51
C GLU A 35 -13.86 -3.13 -3.49
N ASP A 36 -13.63 -4.43 -3.67
CA ASP A 36 -12.65 -4.94 -4.63
C ASP A 36 -13.04 -4.60 -6.08
N GLU A 37 -14.31 -4.73 -6.47
CA GLU A 37 -14.76 -4.34 -7.81
C GLU A 37 -14.58 -2.84 -8.09
N LYS A 38 -14.90 -1.99 -7.10
CA LYS A 38 -14.68 -0.54 -7.21
C LYS A 38 -13.20 -0.21 -7.30
N ALA A 39 -12.35 -0.87 -6.51
CA ALA A 39 -10.90 -0.72 -6.55
C ALA A 39 -10.31 -1.13 -7.91
N ILE A 40 -10.76 -2.25 -8.47
CA ILE A 40 -10.34 -2.74 -9.79
C ILE A 40 -10.73 -1.75 -10.89
N LYS A 41 -11.96 -1.20 -10.86
CA LYS A 41 -12.41 -0.20 -11.83
C LYS A 41 -11.59 1.09 -11.73
N ALA A 42 -11.36 1.57 -10.51
CA ALA A 42 -10.55 2.77 -10.27
C ALA A 42 -9.10 2.61 -10.75
N GLU A 43 -8.49 1.43 -10.54
CA GLU A 43 -7.14 1.14 -11.01
C GLU A 43 -7.09 1.06 -12.54
N LYS A 44 -8.10 0.46 -13.20
CA LYS A 44 -8.21 0.48 -14.67
C LYS A 44 -8.34 1.88 -15.24
N GLU A 45 -9.18 2.74 -14.67
CA GLU A 45 -9.29 4.14 -15.09
C GLU A 45 -7.97 4.90 -14.91
N ARG A 46 -7.26 4.62 -13.82
CA ARG A 46 -5.94 5.21 -13.54
C ARG A 46 -4.90 4.78 -14.56
N GLN A 47 -4.88 3.51 -14.94
CA GLN A 47 -3.98 2.99 -15.97
C GLN A 47 -4.27 3.58 -17.36
N LYS A 48 -5.55 3.73 -17.72
CA LYS A 48 -5.95 4.40 -18.97
C LYS A 48 -5.43 5.84 -18.99
N PHE A 49 -5.67 6.58 -17.91
CA PHE A 49 -5.19 7.96 -17.78
C PHE A 49 -3.65 8.05 -17.87
N LEU A 50 -2.92 7.12 -17.25
CA LEU A 50 -1.46 7.05 -17.38
C LEU A 50 -0.98 6.85 -18.81
N ALA A 51 -1.67 6.01 -19.58
CA ALA A 51 -1.34 5.78 -20.98
C ALA A 51 -1.58 7.05 -21.81
N GLU A 52 -2.73 7.69 -21.62
CA GLU A 52 -3.09 8.95 -22.28
C GLU A 52 -2.08 10.06 -21.99
N MET A 53 -1.67 10.23 -20.72
CA MET A 53 -0.68 11.24 -20.34
C MET A 53 0.70 10.96 -20.93
N LYS A 54 1.13 9.69 -20.98
CA LYS A 54 2.38 9.33 -21.66
C LYS A 54 2.32 9.63 -23.16
N THR A 55 1.21 9.31 -23.82
CA THR A 55 1.04 9.63 -25.25
C THR A 55 1.01 11.14 -25.49
N LEU A 56 0.43 11.91 -24.57
CA LEU A 56 0.41 13.36 -24.64
C LEU A 56 1.83 13.95 -24.55
N LEU A 57 2.64 13.50 -23.59
CA LEU A 57 4.02 13.97 -23.47
C LEU A 57 4.89 13.53 -24.65
N ASP A 58 4.69 12.32 -25.17
CA ASP A 58 5.38 11.83 -26.37
C ASP A 58 5.03 12.67 -27.60
N ALA A 59 3.74 13.00 -27.78
CA ALA A 59 3.29 13.89 -28.85
C ALA A 59 3.86 15.31 -28.69
N ALA A 60 3.89 15.87 -27.47
CA ALA A 60 4.47 17.17 -27.19
C ALA A 60 5.98 17.17 -27.49
N SER A 61 6.71 16.13 -27.08
CA SER A 61 8.13 15.98 -27.39
C SER A 61 8.37 15.90 -28.90
N LYS A 62 7.56 15.15 -29.64
CA LYS A 62 7.64 15.04 -31.11
C LYS A 62 7.26 16.32 -31.84
N SER A 63 6.39 17.13 -31.24
CA SER A 63 5.96 18.43 -31.76
C SER A 63 6.99 19.54 -31.53
N GLY A 64 8.12 19.25 -30.87
CA GLY A 64 9.22 20.21 -30.68
C GLY A 64 9.06 21.13 -29.46
N PHE A 65 8.17 20.80 -28.52
CA PHE A 65 8.10 21.53 -27.24
C PHE A 65 9.40 21.34 -26.45
N THR A 66 9.82 22.39 -25.76
CA THR A 66 10.99 22.34 -24.89
C THR A 66 10.68 21.56 -23.61
N GLU A 67 11.71 21.00 -22.98
CA GLU A 67 11.53 20.20 -21.76
C GLU A 67 10.87 20.99 -20.62
N LYS A 68 11.11 22.31 -20.55
CA LYS A 68 10.48 23.21 -19.56
C LYS A 68 8.98 23.33 -19.81
N GLU A 69 8.57 23.54 -21.06
CA GLU A 69 7.15 23.63 -21.45
C GLU A 69 6.43 22.30 -21.20
N ILE A 70 7.09 21.16 -21.50
CA ILE A 70 6.54 19.82 -21.27
C ILE A 70 6.29 19.55 -19.78
N ARG A 71 7.17 20.04 -18.89
CA ARG A 71 7.01 19.91 -17.43
C ARG A 71 5.85 20.74 -16.88
N GLU A 72 5.55 21.87 -17.51
CA GLU A 72 4.47 22.78 -17.10
C GLU A 72 3.09 22.36 -17.62
N ILE A 73 3.01 21.32 -18.47
CA ILE A 73 1.73 20.80 -18.96
C ILE A 73 0.84 20.37 -17.78
N THR A 74 -0.33 21.00 -17.72
CA THR A 74 -1.37 20.69 -16.73
C THR A 74 -2.62 20.17 -17.43
N VAL A 75 -3.28 19.21 -16.76
CA VAL A 75 -4.56 18.65 -17.23
C VAL A 75 -5.59 18.77 -16.13
N THR A 76 -6.76 19.28 -16.46
CA THR A 76 -7.87 19.41 -15.52
C THR A 76 -8.70 18.13 -15.52
N ARG A 77 -8.72 17.42 -14.40
CA ARG A 77 -9.50 16.19 -14.22
C ARG A 77 -10.40 16.31 -13.00
N LYS A 78 -11.72 16.09 -13.17
CA LYS A 78 -12.72 16.16 -12.08
C LYS A 78 -12.63 17.49 -11.29
N GLY A 79 -12.40 18.61 -12.00
CA GLY A 79 -12.27 19.94 -11.41
C GLY A 79 -10.93 20.22 -10.70
N LYS A 80 -9.97 19.29 -10.74
CA LYS A 80 -8.62 19.47 -10.18
C LYS A 80 -7.59 19.62 -11.29
N VAL A 81 -6.72 20.61 -11.15
CA VAL A 81 -5.56 20.78 -12.02
C VAL A 81 -4.48 19.81 -11.58
N VAL A 82 -3.99 18.99 -12.51
CA VAL A 82 -2.93 18.01 -12.25
C VAL A 82 -1.73 18.32 -13.14
N HIS A 83 -0.57 18.53 -12.53
CA HIS A 83 0.69 18.60 -13.25
C HIS A 83 1.06 17.21 -13.77
N VAL A 84 1.16 17.07 -15.09
CA VAL A 84 1.31 15.76 -15.74
C VAL A 84 2.66 15.12 -15.40
N TRP A 85 3.72 15.93 -15.36
CA TRP A 85 5.07 15.46 -15.05
C TRP A 85 5.17 14.92 -13.62
N ASP A 86 4.77 15.72 -12.64
CA ASP A 86 4.78 15.35 -11.22
C ASP A 86 3.93 14.09 -10.96
N PHE A 87 2.78 13.98 -11.64
CA PHE A 87 1.92 12.82 -11.55
C PHE A 87 2.62 11.54 -12.02
N LEU A 88 3.33 11.59 -13.15
CA LEU A 88 4.08 10.44 -13.66
C LEU A 88 5.25 10.06 -12.76
N GLU A 89 5.92 11.03 -12.14
CA GLU A 89 7.00 10.77 -11.19
C GLU A 89 6.49 10.10 -9.92
N GLN A 90 5.39 10.61 -9.34
CA GLN A 90 4.72 9.99 -8.21
C GLN A 90 4.28 8.55 -8.50
N GLU A 91 3.83 8.27 -9.72
CA GLU A 91 3.40 6.93 -10.12
C GLU A 91 4.56 5.94 -10.22
N LYS A 92 5.72 6.37 -10.72
CA LYS A 92 6.95 5.56 -10.69
C LYS A 92 7.33 5.22 -9.24
N LEU A 93 7.23 6.18 -8.32
CA LEU A 93 7.50 5.94 -6.90
C LEU A 93 6.49 4.97 -6.27
N ARG A 94 5.20 5.11 -6.59
CA ARG A 94 4.15 4.21 -6.14
C ARG A 94 4.38 2.78 -6.65
N GLN A 95 4.73 2.62 -7.92
CA GLN A 95 5.07 1.31 -8.49
C GLN A 95 6.26 0.66 -7.79
N LYS A 96 7.33 1.43 -7.49
CA LYS A 96 8.48 0.94 -6.72
C LYS A 96 8.06 0.46 -5.33
N LYS A 97 7.24 1.25 -4.61
CA LYS A 97 6.72 0.87 -3.29
C LYS A 97 5.86 -0.40 -3.35
N ASN A 98 4.98 -0.51 -4.33
CA ASN A 98 4.12 -1.69 -4.50
C ASN A 98 4.94 -2.94 -4.88
N ALA A 99 5.95 -2.80 -5.74
CA ALA A 99 6.86 -3.89 -6.07
C ALA A 99 7.65 -4.36 -4.84
N LEU A 100 8.12 -3.43 -4.02
CA LEU A 100 8.80 -3.72 -2.76
C LEU A 100 7.86 -4.41 -1.75
N ALA A 101 6.64 -3.91 -1.59
CA ALA A 101 5.62 -4.54 -0.74
C ALA A 101 5.28 -5.96 -1.22
N LYS A 102 5.16 -6.17 -2.55
CA LYS A 102 4.93 -7.50 -3.13
C LYS A 102 6.12 -8.45 -2.90
N LYS A 103 7.36 -7.94 -2.92
CA LYS A 103 8.55 -8.72 -2.53
C LYS A 103 8.51 -9.11 -1.06
N ARG A 104 8.10 -8.20 -0.17
CA ARG A 104 7.95 -8.46 1.27
C ARG A 104 6.82 -9.43 1.61
N LEU A 105 5.73 -9.39 0.84
CA LEU A 105 4.54 -10.23 1.05
C LEU A 105 4.69 -11.66 0.53
N LYS A 106 5.66 -11.93 -0.35
CA LYS A 106 5.93 -13.30 -0.77
C LYS A 106 6.52 -14.02 0.44
N PRO A 107 5.84 -15.04 1.02
CA PRO A 107 6.41 -15.81 2.12
C PRO A 107 7.75 -16.35 1.61
N LEU A 108 8.82 -15.94 2.29
CA LEU A 108 10.17 -16.36 1.97
C LEU A 108 10.25 -17.82 2.44
N GLU A 109 9.83 -18.77 1.61
CA GLU A 109 10.20 -20.18 1.77
C GLU A 109 11.71 -20.29 1.47
N ARG A 110 12.53 -19.74 2.36
CA ARG A 110 13.99 -19.84 2.31
C ARG A 110 14.48 -20.20 3.69
N TYR A 111 15.09 -21.37 3.78
CA TYR A 111 16.24 -21.55 4.65
C TYR A 111 17.15 -20.32 4.45
N LEU A 112 17.50 -19.60 5.53
CA LEU A 112 18.36 -18.42 5.45
C LEU A 112 19.61 -18.78 4.64
N THR A 113 19.89 -18.03 3.58
CA THR A 113 21.17 -18.16 2.88
C THR A 113 22.24 -17.49 3.74
N VAL A 114 23.46 -18.03 3.81
CA VAL A 114 24.56 -17.45 4.61
C VAL A 114 24.80 -15.96 4.29
N MET A 115 24.57 -15.56 3.05
CA MET A 115 24.67 -14.18 2.59
C MET A 115 23.57 -13.27 3.18
N ASP A 116 22.34 -13.78 3.30
CA ASP A 116 21.22 -13.04 3.91
C ASP A 116 21.46 -12.85 5.42
N ILE A 117 22.08 -13.83 6.09
CA ILE A 117 22.50 -13.73 7.52
C ILE A 117 23.59 -12.66 7.68
N ALA A 118 24.62 -12.70 6.82
CA ALA A 118 25.76 -11.80 6.91
C ALA A 118 25.35 -10.32 6.72
N GLU A 119 24.45 -10.06 5.76
CA GLU A 119 23.94 -8.71 5.50
C GLU A 119 23.11 -8.17 6.67
N GLU A 120 22.26 -9.01 7.29
CA GLU A 120 21.54 -8.62 8.52
C GLU A 120 22.49 -8.36 9.70
N LEU A 121 23.50 -9.22 9.90
CA LEU A 121 24.48 -9.07 10.98
C LEU A 121 25.32 -7.79 10.84
N GLU A 122 25.79 -7.49 9.63
CA GLU A 122 26.58 -6.30 9.33
C GLU A 122 25.73 -5.01 9.48
N SER A 123 24.45 -5.07 9.10
CA SER A 123 23.51 -3.95 9.29
C SER A 123 23.18 -3.67 10.76
N GLY A 124 23.11 -4.72 11.59
CA GLY A 124 22.90 -4.59 13.04
C GLY A 124 24.11 -3.98 13.74
N GLU A 125 25.31 -4.50 13.43
CA GLU A 125 26.57 -4.08 14.05
C GLU A 125 26.91 -2.62 13.74
N THR A 126 26.68 -2.18 12.49
CA THR A 126 26.87 -0.76 12.09
C THR A 126 25.92 0.19 12.82
N SER A 127 24.67 -0.21 13.04
CA SER A 127 23.68 0.61 13.74
C SER A 127 24.01 0.81 15.23
N ASP A 128 24.52 -0.24 15.88
CA ASP A 128 24.91 -0.20 17.29
C ASP A 128 26.20 0.63 17.49
N LEU A 129 27.16 0.53 16.56
CA LEU A 129 28.36 1.37 16.57
C LEU A 129 28.04 2.85 16.35
N ASP A 130 27.10 3.18 15.46
CA ASP A 130 26.65 4.57 15.27
C ASP A 130 25.87 5.09 16.49
N ALA A 131 25.07 4.24 17.15
CA ALA A 131 24.41 4.59 18.40
C ALA A 131 25.42 4.84 19.54
N LEU A 132 26.49 4.06 19.62
CA LEU A 132 27.60 4.27 20.55
C LEU A 132 28.37 5.54 20.24
N LYS A 133 28.65 5.83 18.96
CA LYS A 133 29.32 7.07 18.52
C LYS A 133 28.52 8.32 18.87
N ASN A 134 27.20 8.28 18.65
CA ASN A 134 26.32 9.40 19.02
C ASN A 134 26.24 9.60 20.54
N LYS A 135 26.35 8.53 21.33
CA LYS A 135 26.42 8.62 22.80
C LYS A 135 27.79 9.03 23.33
N SER A 136 28.87 8.76 22.60
CA SER A 136 30.25 9.10 22.99
C SER A 136 30.72 10.47 22.49
N THR A 137 29.92 11.13 21.65
CA THR A 137 30.18 12.51 21.24
C THR A 137 29.85 13.44 22.42
N PHE A 138 30.84 13.69 23.27
CA PHE A 138 30.76 14.65 24.36
C PHE A 138 30.71 16.08 23.78
N ILE A 139 29.52 16.67 23.77
CA ILE A 139 29.34 18.09 23.47
C ILE A 139 29.79 18.83 24.73
N GLY A 140 31.04 19.29 24.73
CA GLY A 140 31.55 20.17 25.78
C GLY A 140 30.64 21.39 25.88
N ALA A 141 30.07 21.60 27.07
CA ALA A 141 29.38 22.85 27.38
C ALA A 141 30.44 23.96 27.38
N GLU A 142 30.49 24.75 26.31
CA GLU A 142 31.08 26.08 26.39
C GLU A 142 30.20 26.90 27.33
N GLU A 143 30.64 27.03 28.58
CA GLU A 143 30.08 27.96 29.56
C GLU A 143 30.15 29.39 28.99
N LYS A 144 29.00 30.07 28.96
CA LYS A 144 28.90 31.52 28.79
C LYS A 144 28.90 32.21 30.14
#